data_AF-X0QXM5-F1
#
_entry.id   AF-X0QXM5-F1
#
_cell.length_a   1.000
_cell.length_b   1.000
_cell.length_c   1.000
_cell.angle_alpha   90.00
_cell.angle_beta   90.00
_cell.angle_gamma   90.00
#
_symmetry.space_group_name_H-M   'P 1'
#
loop_
_entity.id
_entity.type
_entity.pdbx_description
1 polymer ?
#
loop_
_entity_poly.entity_id
_entity_poly.type
_entity_poly.pdbx_seq_one_letter_code
_entity_poly.pdbx_strand_id
1 'polypeptide(L)'
;MAEFANINSQVTLAFNQYQGQDTLSYSVGCNTISAGYQLKGHTLTTEEGMSTKMSCGELDMAENTLNTLMQGSSEFKIDQGDNPVLTQFTDDDVTLVWNGRLTAQAKYNSKGETVFWAVNAETVPCEASKPEQCLQVKPITYNDQGIKTHEGQWRVFVGEIDGYQHDSKHEEVLRLQRYPLYIDELSETSEPTKDDTADEKYAYILDAVIESAVVE
;
A
#
# COMPACT_ATOMS: atom_id res chain seq x y z
N MET A 1 -2.91 -30.38 14.54
CA MET A 1 -1.54 -29.83 14.39
C MET A 1 -1.00 -29.88 12.94
N ALA A 2 -1.61 -30.60 11.98
CA ALA A 2 -1.14 -30.67 10.59
C ALA A 2 -1.96 -29.84 9.57
N GLU A 3 -2.94 -29.06 10.03
CA GLU A 3 -4.00 -28.49 9.16
C GLU A 3 -3.60 -27.23 8.39
N PHE A 4 -2.60 -26.47 8.86
CA PHE A 4 -2.20 -25.23 8.19
C PHE A 4 -1.14 -25.42 7.09
N ALA A 5 -0.43 -26.55 7.06
CA ALA A 5 0.76 -26.72 6.20
C ALA A 5 0.49 -26.56 4.69
N ASN A 6 -0.74 -26.83 4.22
CA ASN A 6 -1.13 -26.73 2.81
C ASN A 6 -1.97 -25.50 2.44
N ILE A 7 -2.26 -24.61 3.39
CA ILE A 7 -3.12 -23.43 3.18
C ILE A 7 -2.39 -22.11 3.43
N ASN A 8 -1.09 -22.15 3.76
CA ASN A 8 -0.28 -20.98 4.12
C ASN A 8 -0.35 -19.82 3.11
N SER A 9 -0.50 -20.09 1.82
CA SER A 9 -0.62 -19.03 0.79
C SER A 9 -2.01 -18.38 0.70
N GLN A 10 -3.00 -18.93 1.41
CA GLN A 10 -4.38 -18.42 1.45
C GLN A 10 -4.67 -17.67 2.76
N VAL A 11 -3.71 -17.63 3.69
CA VAL A 11 -3.87 -16.92 4.95
C VAL A 11 -3.33 -15.50 4.79
N THR A 12 -4.13 -14.51 5.17
CA THR A 12 -3.70 -13.10 5.17
C THR A 12 -3.89 -12.47 6.54
N LEU A 13 -3.04 -11.51 6.85
CA LEU A 13 -3.14 -10.63 8.01
C LEU A 13 -2.75 -9.21 7.56
N ALA A 14 -3.59 -8.24 7.87
CA ALA A 14 -3.35 -6.83 7.60
C ALA A 14 -3.70 -5.99 8.82
N PHE A 15 -2.85 -5.00 9.11
CA PHE A 15 -3.09 -3.97 10.13
C PHE A 15 -3.57 -2.71 9.42
N ASN A 16 -4.70 -2.17 9.87
CA ASN A 16 -5.42 -1.08 9.23
C ASN A 16 -5.84 -0.02 10.25
N GLN A 17 -6.32 1.12 9.74
CA GLN A 17 -7.04 2.11 10.51
C GLN A 17 -8.40 2.37 9.88
N TYR A 18 -9.48 2.15 10.64
CA TYR A 18 -10.83 2.45 10.21
C TYR A 18 -11.41 3.54 11.10
N GLN A 19 -11.78 4.68 10.49
CA GLN A 19 -12.32 5.85 11.21
C GLN A 19 -11.45 6.32 12.40
N GLY A 20 -10.13 6.18 12.28
CA GLY A 20 -9.17 6.55 13.32
C GLY A 20 -9.01 5.52 14.45
N GLN A 21 -9.64 4.35 14.34
CA GLN A 21 -9.44 3.22 15.24
C GLN A 21 -8.54 2.18 14.58
N ASP A 22 -7.61 1.63 15.36
CA ASP A 22 -6.70 0.58 14.93
C ASP A 22 -7.48 -0.75 14.82
N THR A 23 -7.48 -1.33 13.63
CA THR A 23 -8.13 -2.61 13.34
C THR A 23 -7.16 -3.56 12.67
N LEU A 24 -7.36 -4.86 12.86
CA LEU A 24 -6.69 -5.88 12.09
C LEU A 24 -7.72 -6.70 11.33
N SER A 25 -7.33 -7.13 10.13
CA SER A 25 -8.13 -7.99 9.27
C SER A 25 -7.32 -9.23 8.96
N TYR A 26 -7.92 -10.39 9.10
CA TYR A 26 -7.29 -11.66 8.78
C TYR A 26 -8.30 -12.61 8.15
N SER A 27 -7.80 -13.53 7.33
CA SER A 27 -8.64 -14.45 6.61
C SER A 27 -7.90 -15.73 6.28
N VAL A 28 -8.67 -16.80 6.15
CA VAL A 28 -8.31 -18.00 5.42
C VAL A 28 -9.56 -18.51 4.73
N GLY A 29 -9.47 -18.78 3.43
CA GLY A 29 -10.64 -19.12 2.63
C GLY A 29 -11.43 -17.89 2.21
N CYS A 30 -12.74 -17.90 2.47
CA CYS A 30 -13.71 -17.03 1.79
C CYS A 30 -14.29 -15.91 2.67
N ASN A 31 -14.19 -15.99 4.00
CA ASN A 31 -14.57 -14.87 4.86
C ASN A 31 -13.34 -14.09 5.35
N THR A 32 -13.52 -12.78 5.53
CA THR A 32 -12.53 -11.91 6.18
C THR A 32 -13.04 -11.54 7.55
N ILE A 33 -12.24 -11.80 8.58
CA ILE A 33 -12.52 -11.44 9.97
C ILE A 33 -11.85 -10.10 10.26
N SER A 34 -12.59 -9.17 10.85
CA SER A 34 -12.07 -7.87 11.30
C SER A 34 -12.25 -7.72 12.80
N ALA A 35 -11.21 -7.27 13.49
CA ALA A 35 -11.20 -7.07 14.93
C ALA A 35 -10.49 -5.75 15.30
N GLY A 36 -10.88 -5.15 16.42
CA GLY A 36 -10.06 -4.15 17.08
C GLY A 36 -8.80 -4.78 17.66
N TYR A 37 -7.71 -4.03 17.74
CA TYR A 37 -6.50 -4.51 18.41
C TYR A 37 -5.80 -3.43 19.22
N GLN A 38 -4.99 -3.86 20.18
CA GLN A 38 -4.15 -3.01 20.99
C GLN A 38 -2.74 -3.60 21.08
N LEU A 39 -1.73 -2.73 21.00
CA LEU A 39 -0.34 -3.08 21.18
C LEU A 39 0.18 -2.49 22.49
N LYS A 40 0.78 -3.33 23.33
CA LYS A 40 1.45 -2.91 24.56
C LYS A 40 2.80 -3.62 24.68
N GLY A 41 3.88 -2.93 24.28
CA GLY A 41 5.20 -3.54 24.20
C GLY A 41 5.21 -4.64 23.14
N HIS A 42 5.46 -5.88 23.55
CA HIS A 42 5.45 -7.05 22.67
C HIS A 42 4.16 -7.88 22.80
N THR A 43 3.13 -7.34 23.46
CA THR A 43 1.83 -7.97 23.57
C THR A 43 0.86 -7.38 22.54
N LEU A 44 0.27 -8.23 21.71
CA LEU A 44 -0.86 -7.94 20.82
C LEU A 44 -2.13 -8.49 21.47
N THR A 45 -3.08 -7.63 21.78
CA THR A 45 -4.41 -8.01 22.23
C THR A 45 -5.41 -7.77 21.11
N THR A 46 -6.05 -8.83 20.65
CA THR A 46 -7.10 -8.79 19.62
C THR A 46 -8.47 -8.96 20.26
N GLU A 47 -9.38 -8.04 19.95
CA GLU A 47 -10.77 -8.11 20.40
C GLU A 47 -11.55 -9.20 19.63
N GLU A 48 -12.80 -9.42 20.01
CA GLU A 48 -13.65 -10.38 19.28
C GLU A 48 -13.81 -9.96 17.82
N GLY A 49 -13.51 -10.89 16.91
CA GLY A 49 -13.59 -10.65 15.48
C GLY A 49 -15.01 -10.74 14.93
N MET A 50 -15.34 -9.83 14.01
CA MET A 50 -16.58 -9.87 13.23
C MET A 50 -16.29 -10.37 11.81
N SER A 51 -17.13 -11.27 11.31
CA SER A 51 -16.99 -11.88 9.98
C SER A 51 -18.36 -12.22 9.38
N THR A 52 -18.39 -12.41 8.07
CA THR A 52 -19.49 -13.08 7.38
C THR A 52 -19.48 -14.58 7.69
N LYS A 53 -20.63 -15.25 7.54
CA LYS A 53 -20.77 -16.70 7.78
C LYS A 53 -21.00 -17.48 6.48
N MET A 54 -20.21 -17.19 5.43
CA MET A 54 -20.24 -17.98 4.22
C MET A 54 -19.54 -19.32 4.48
N SER A 55 -20.06 -20.43 3.96
CA SER A 55 -19.31 -21.68 4.03
C SER A 55 -18.22 -21.68 2.95
N CYS A 56 -16.98 -21.83 3.39
CA CYS A 56 -15.79 -22.00 2.59
C CYS A 56 -15.49 -23.50 2.36
N GLY A 57 -16.42 -24.39 2.70
CA GLY A 57 -16.32 -25.84 2.47
C GLY A 57 -15.23 -26.47 3.33
N GLU A 58 -14.21 -27.04 2.68
CA GLU A 58 -13.09 -27.69 3.37
C GLU A 58 -12.28 -26.73 4.25
N LEU A 59 -12.37 -25.41 4.00
CA LEU A 59 -11.67 -24.38 4.77
C LEU A 59 -12.44 -23.87 5.99
N ASP A 60 -13.68 -24.32 6.21
CA ASP A 60 -14.51 -23.88 7.35
C ASP A 60 -13.80 -24.15 8.70
N MET A 61 -13.10 -25.29 8.83
CA MET A 61 -12.38 -25.61 10.06
C MET A 61 -11.17 -24.68 10.26
N ALA A 62 -10.39 -24.44 9.20
CA ALA A 62 -9.22 -23.57 9.25
C ALA A 62 -9.60 -22.12 9.60
N GLU A 63 -10.71 -21.62 9.04
CA GLU A 63 -11.23 -20.28 9.36
C GLU A 63 -11.58 -20.15 10.83
N ASN A 64 -12.34 -21.11 11.37
CA ASN A 64 -12.72 -21.10 12.78
C ASN A 64 -11.48 -21.23 13.68
N THR A 65 -10.53 -22.10 13.34
CA THR A 65 -9.29 -22.23 14.11
C THR A 65 -8.46 -20.95 14.07
N LEU A 66 -8.29 -20.31 12.91
CA LEU A 66 -7.57 -19.04 12.82
C LEU A 66 -8.25 -17.95 13.66
N ASN A 67 -9.59 -17.86 13.62
CA ASN A 67 -10.35 -16.93 14.44
C ASN A 67 -10.13 -17.15 15.93
N THR A 68 -10.11 -18.40 16.40
CA THR A 68 -9.79 -18.71 17.80
C THR A 68 -8.36 -18.31 18.15
N LEU A 69 -7.39 -18.67 17.31
CA LEU A 69 -5.96 -18.40 17.58
C LEU A 69 -5.62 -16.90 17.59
N MET A 70 -6.33 -16.10 16.80
CA MET A 70 -6.09 -14.66 16.71
C MET A 70 -6.67 -13.87 17.88
N GLN A 71 -7.70 -14.38 18.56
CA GLN A 71 -8.40 -13.70 19.65
C GLN A 71 -7.62 -13.74 20.96
N GLY A 72 -7.80 -12.69 21.78
CA GLY A 72 -7.18 -12.63 23.10
C GLY A 72 -5.78 -12.03 23.05
N SER A 73 -4.94 -12.41 24.01
CA SER A 73 -3.58 -11.89 24.11
C SER A 73 -2.60 -12.82 23.40
N SER A 74 -1.60 -12.23 22.77
CA SER A 74 -0.50 -12.96 22.18
C SER A 74 0.77 -12.15 22.34
N GLU A 75 1.87 -12.84 22.64
CA GLU A 75 3.19 -12.23 22.54
C GLU A 75 3.65 -12.26 21.09
N PHE A 76 4.40 -11.27 20.65
CA PHE A 76 4.93 -11.25 19.29
C PHE A 76 6.37 -10.75 19.21
N LYS A 77 7.03 -11.14 18.12
CA LYS A 77 8.35 -10.64 17.72
C LYS A 77 8.30 -10.26 16.25
N ILE A 78 8.98 -9.18 15.91
CA ILE A 78 9.14 -8.75 14.51
C ILE A 78 10.62 -8.78 14.16
N ASP A 79 10.98 -9.64 13.23
CA ASP A 79 12.26 -9.57 12.56
C ASP A 79 12.17 -8.50 11.46
N GLN A 80 12.87 -7.40 11.67
CA GLN A 80 12.85 -6.23 10.80
C GLN A 80 13.70 -6.46 9.54
N GLY A 81 13.32 -5.82 8.43
CA GLY A 81 14.02 -5.87 7.16
C GLY A 81 13.07 -5.56 6.00
N ASP A 82 13.54 -5.70 4.77
CA ASP A 82 12.71 -5.48 3.57
C ASP A 82 11.54 -6.48 3.46
N ASN A 83 11.72 -7.68 4.04
CA ASN A 83 10.70 -8.72 4.16
C ASN A 83 10.50 -9.01 5.66
N PRO A 84 9.73 -8.19 6.38
CA PRO A 84 9.58 -8.34 7.83
C PRO A 84 8.84 -9.63 8.16
N VAL A 85 9.26 -10.32 9.23
CA VAL A 85 8.58 -11.54 9.72
C VAL A 85 7.99 -11.26 11.09
N LEU A 86 6.66 -11.38 11.21
CA LEU A 86 5.96 -11.33 12.49
C LEU A 86 5.78 -12.76 13.00
N THR A 87 6.38 -13.08 14.14
CA THR A 87 6.15 -14.34 14.85
C THR A 87 5.25 -14.06 16.05
N GLN A 88 4.07 -14.67 16.08
CA GLN A 88 3.06 -14.52 17.12
C GLN A 88 2.96 -15.81 17.93
N PHE A 89 3.02 -15.70 19.25
CA PHE A 89 2.87 -16.76 20.23
C PHE A 89 1.50 -16.60 20.89
N THR A 90 0.55 -17.46 20.54
CA THR A 90 -0.82 -17.39 21.07
C THR A 90 -0.90 -17.99 22.47
N ASP A 91 -1.95 -17.65 23.22
CA ASP A 91 -2.22 -18.23 24.54
C ASP A 91 -2.53 -19.76 24.49
N ASP A 92 -2.80 -20.30 23.30
CA ASP A 92 -3.02 -21.73 23.04
C ASP A 92 -1.73 -22.52 22.72
N ASP A 93 -0.55 -21.95 23.04
CA ASP A 93 0.77 -22.51 22.73
C ASP A 93 1.01 -22.76 21.22
N VAL A 94 0.30 -22.04 20.34
CA VAL A 94 0.49 -22.09 18.89
C VAL A 94 1.37 -20.91 18.45
N THR A 95 2.29 -21.18 17.53
CA THR A 95 3.11 -20.14 16.90
C THR A 95 2.64 -19.90 15.47
N LEU A 96 2.23 -18.66 15.18
CA LEU A 96 1.91 -18.19 13.83
C LEU A 96 3.10 -17.39 13.29
N VAL A 97 3.55 -17.70 12.08
CA VAL A 97 4.66 -17.02 11.41
C VAL A 97 4.15 -16.34 10.15
N TRP A 98 4.19 -15.03 10.15
CA TRP A 98 3.65 -14.17 9.10
C TRP A 98 4.81 -13.57 8.29
N ASN A 99 4.89 -13.92 7.02
CA ASN A 99 5.82 -13.29 6.08
C ASN A 99 5.18 -12.00 5.56
N GLY A 100 5.68 -10.86 6.02
CA GLY A 100 5.15 -9.54 5.71
C GLY A 100 5.85 -8.87 4.53
N ARG A 101 5.20 -7.82 4.03
CA ARG A 101 5.77 -6.82 3.13
C ARG A 101 5.62 -5.46 3.80
N LEU A 102 6.64 -4.62 3.74
CA LEU A 102 6.55 -3.25 4.25
C LEU A 102 5.45 -2.47 3.53
N THR A 103 4.64 -1.73 4.29
CA THR A 103 3.79 -0.68 3.73
C THR A 103 4.67 0.45 3.20
N ALA A 104 4.16 1.28 2.28
CA ALA A 104 4.91 2.43 1.77
C ALA A 104 5.30 3.38 2.92
N GLN A 105 4.42 3.59 3.89
CA GLN A 105 4.67 4.43 5.06
C GLN A 105 5.85 3.90 5.90
N ALA A 106 5.91 2.58 6.12
CA ALA A 106 7.00 1.95 6.86
C ALA A 106 8.31 1.97 6.04
N LYS A 107 8.23 1.65 4.74
CA LYS A 107 9.38 1.64 3.82
C LYS A 107 10.06 3.00 3.73
N TYR A 108 9.29 4.07 3.61
CA TYR A 108 9.82 5.44 3.47
C TYR A 108 9.84 6.23 4.78
N ASN A 109 9.48 5.60 5.90
CA ASN A 109 9.43 6.22 7.24
C ASN A 109 8.73 7.60 7.24
N SER A 110 7.58 7.69 6.57
CA SER A 110 6.82 8.92 6.42
C SER A 110 5.33 8.60 6.29
N LYS A 111 4.46 9.53 6.69
CA LYS A 111 3.01 9.38 6.50
C LYS A 111 2.59 9.43 5.03
N GLY A 112 3.47 9.97 4.18
CA GLY A 112 3.15 10.27 2.78
C GLY A 112 2.29 11.53 2.66
N GLU A 113 2.22 12.05 1.44
CA GLU A 113 1.34 13.14 1.06
C GLU A 113 0.48 12.70 -0.12
N THR A 114 -0.83 12.91 0.00
CA THR A 114 -1.75 12.67 -1.11
C THR A 114 -1.60 13.76 -2.16
N VAL A 115 -1.34 13.37 -3.40
CA VAL A 115 -1.36 14.26 -4.57
C VAL A 115 -2.23 13.67 -5.68
N PHE A 116 -2.71 14.50 -6.59
CA PHE A 116 -3.51 14.06 -7.73
C PHE A 116 -2.89 14.50 -9.03
N TRP A 117 -2.69 13.56 -9.95
CA TRP A 117 -2.15 13.83 -11.28
C TRP A 117 -3.10 13.32 -12.35
N ALA A 118 -3.32 14.12 -13.38
CA ALA A 118 -3.82 13.59 -14.64
C ALA A 118 -2.63 13.03 -15.43
N VAL A 119 -2.80 11.86 -16.03
CA VAL A 119 -1.84 11.17 -16.90
C VAL A 119 -2.42 11.15 -18.30
N ASN A 120 -1.62 11.62 -19.28
CA ASN A 120 -2.03 11.60 -20.67
C ASN A 120 -1.95 10.18 -21.24
N ALA A 121 -2.85 9.83 -22.15
CA ALA A 121 -2.80 8.55 -22.86
C ALA A 121 -1.51 8.42 -23.70
N GLU A 122 -1.04 9.52 -24.29
CA GLU A 122 0.20 9.55 -25.05
C GLU A 122 1.42 9.69 -24.13
N THR A 123 2.48 8.98 -24.48
CA THR A 123 3.80 9.15 -23.87
C THR A 123 4.68 9.99 -24.78
N VAL A 124 5.71 10.60 -24.20
CA VAL A 124 6.70 11.39 -24.95
C VAL A 124 8.11 10.98 -24.60
N PRO A 125 9.11 11.26 -25.46
CA PRO A 125 10.50 11.01 -25.12
C PRO A 125 10.88 11.67 -23.78
N CYS A 126 11.47 10.90 -22.86
CA CYS A 126 11.90 11.39 -21.56
C CYS A 126 12.92 12.55 -21.68
N GLU A 127 13.83 12.42 -22.64
CA GLU A 127 14.80 13.43 -23.01
C GLU A 127 14.93 13.46 -24.54
N ALA A 128 15.27 14.62 -25.11
CA ALA A 128 15.33 14.82 -26.56
C ALA A 128 16.27 13.87 -27.33
N SER A 129 17.22 13.23 -26.63
CA SER A 129 18.23 12.33 -27.23
C SER A 129 18.05 10.86 -26.88
N LYS A 130 17.06 10.51 -26.04
CA LYS A 130 16.85 9.14 -25.56
C LYS A 130 15.58 8.53 -26.16
N PRO A 131 15.59 7.24 -26.51
CA PRO A 131 14.42 6.56 -27.07
C PRO A 131 13.35 6.21 -26.02
N GLU A 132 13.70 6.29 -24.73
CA GLU A 132 12.81 6.00 -23.60
C GLU A 132 11.59 6.93 -23.60
N GLN A 133 10.40 6.36 -23.43
CA GLN A 133 9.14 7.09 -23.39
C GLN A 133 8.70 7.25 -21.93
N CYS A 134 8.31 8.48 -21.58
CA CYS A 134 7.88 8.89 -20.27
C CYS A 134 6.43 9.34 -20.29
N LEU A 135 5.79 9.25 -19.12
CA LEU A 135 4.45 9.76 -18.91
C LEU A 135 4.44 11.28 -19.08
N GLN A 136 3.34 11.80 -19.61
CA GLN A 136 2.98 13.20 -19.46
C GLN A 136 1.99 13.33 -18.32
N VAL A 137 2.30 14.18 -17.35
CA VAL A 137 1.47 14.39 -16.17
C VAL A 137 1.17 15.86 -15.96
N LYS A 138 0.04 16.17 -15.34
CA LYS A 138 -0.25 17.51 -14.80
C LYS A 138 -0.87 17.41 -13.41
N PRO A 139 -0.55 18.32 -12.48
CA PRO A 139 -1.16 18.32 -11.16
C PRO A 139 -2.62 18.76 -11.23
N ILE A 140 -3.46 18.10 -10.43
CA ILE A 140 -4.88 18.41 -10.25
C ILE A 140 -5.10 18.74 -8.77
N THR A 141 -5.84 19.81 -8.49
CA THR A 141 -6.20 20.18 -7.12
C THR A 141 -7.70 20.05 -6.91
N TYR A 142 -8.08 19.36 -5.84
CA TYR A 142 -9.45 19.25 -5.37
C TYR A 142 -9.62 20.05 -4.08
N ASN A 143 -10.79 20.64 -3.87
CA ASN A 143 -11.14 21.23 -2.58
C ASN A 143 -11.67 20.16 -1.60
N ASP A 144 -11.99 20.58 -0.37
CA ASP A 144 -12.51 19.69 0.70
C ASP A 144 -13.86 19.01 0.37
N GLN A 145 -14.55 19.47 -0.68
CA GLN A 145 -15.78 18.86 -1.17
C GLN A 145 -15.53 17.87 -2.32
N GLY A 146 -14.27 17.62 -2.68
CA GLY A 146 -13.90 16.74 -3.79
C GLY A 146 -14.16 17.35 -5.17
N ILE A 147 -14.28 18.68 -5.28
CA ILE A 147 -14.48 19.37 -6.56
C ILE A 147 -13.14 19.81 -7.12
N LYS A 148 -12.89 19.49 -8.40
CA LYS A 148 -11.70 19.94 -9.14
C LYS A 148 -11.69 21.47 -9.24
N THR A 149 -10.65 22.10 -8.70
CA THR A 149 -10.52 23.57 -8.62
C THR A 149 -9.39 24.13 -9.45
N HIS A 150 -8.34 23.34 -9.71
CA HIS A 150 -7.20 23.78 -10.49
C HIS A 150 -6.57 22.63 -11.28
N GLU A 151 -6.09 22.94 -12.47
CA GLU A 151 -5.29 22.06 -13.32
C GLU A 151 -4.00 22.78 -13.70
N GLY A 152 -2.87 22.14 -13.41
CA GLY A 152 -1.56 22.65 -13.80
C GLY A 152 -1.25 22.42 -15.28
N GLN A 153 -0.02 22.76 -15.66
CA GLN A 153 0.48 22.49 -17.01
C GLN A 153 0.96 21.05 -17.13
N TRP A 154 0.81 20.49 -18.33
CA TRP A 154 1.43 19.21 -18.70
C TRP A 154 2.95 19.34 -18.64
N ARG A 155 3.58 18.31 -18.08
CA ARG A 155 5.03 18.16 -18.00
C ARG A 155 5.41 16.70 -18.18
N VAL A 156 6.63 16.46 -18.62
CA VAL A 156 7.21 15.11 -18.66
C VAL A 156 7.46 14.65 -17.23
N PHE A 157 7.16 13.39 -16.94
CA PHE A 157 7.50 12.73 -15.68
C PHE A 157 8.52 11.64 -15.95
N VAL A 158 9.75 11.86 -15.49
CA VAL A 158 10.85 10.90 -15.57
C VAL A 158 10.90 10.13 -14.26
N GLY A 159 10.24 8.97 -14.23
CA GLY A 159 10.14 8.13 -13.05
C GLY A 159 9.08 7.06 -13.19
N GLU A 160 8.87 6.31 -12.11
CA GLU A 160 7.86 5.27 -12.03
C GLU A 160 6.83 5.60 -10.95
N ILE A 161 5.61 5.10 -11.14
CA ILE A 161 4.55 5.12 -10.12
C ILE A 161 4.30 3.67 -9.73
N ASP A 162 4.66 3.29 -8.50
CA ASP A 162 4.48 1.92 -7.99
C ASP A 162 2.98 1.56 -7.99
N GLY A 163 2.64 0.43 -8.60
CA GLY A 163 1.26 -0.04 -8.75
C GLY A 163 0.49 0.55 -9.93
N TYR A 164 1.04 1.51 -10.68
CA TYR A 164 0.41 2.04 -11.90
C TYR A 164 0.93 1.32 -13.15
N GLN A 165 0.02 1.03 -14.08
CA GLN A 165 0.34 0.48 -15.39
C GLN A 165 -0.33 1.36 -16.43
N HIS A 166 0.48 2.03 -17.24
CA HIS A 166 -0.02 2.97 -18.24
C HIS A 166 -0.82 2.27 -19.34
N ASP A 167 -1.95 2.85 -19.71
CA ASP A 167 -2.74 2.44 -20.87
C ASP A 167 -2.80 3.58 -21.88
N SER A 168 -2.30 3.33 -23.10
CA SER A 168 -2.30 4.32 -24.17
C SER A 168 -3.69 4.63 -24.75
N LYS A 169 -4.76 4.04 -24.21
CA LYS A 169 -6.14 4.28 -24.64
C LYS A 169 -6.92 5.20 -23.71
N HIS A 170 -6.39 5.49 -22.53
CA HIS A 170 -7.11 6.25 -21.51
C HIS A 170 -6.31 7.45 -21.04
N GLU A 171 -6.99 8.59 -20.90
CA GLU A 171 -6.54 9.64 -20.00
C GLU A 171 -7.12 9.38 -18.61
N GLU A 172 -6.27 9.44 -17.59
CA GLU A 172 -6.64 9.03 -16.23
C GLU A 172 -6.26 10.09 -15.21
N VAL A 173 -7.06 10.23 -14.15
CA VAL A 173 -6.68 10.99 -12.97
C VAL A 173 -6.37 10.03 -11.84
N LEU A 174 -5.13 10.06 -11.38
CA LEU A 174 -4.61 9.23 -10.31
C LEU A 174 -4.63 10.00 -9.00
N ARG A 175 -5.00 9.32 -7.92
CA ARG A 175 -4.65 9.69 -6.55
C ARG A 175 -3.40 8.91 -6.17
N LEU A 176 -2.34 9.63 -5.82
CA LEU A 176 -1.04 9.09 -5.49
C LEU A 176 -0.70 9.41 -4.04
N GLN A 177 0.03 8.51 -3.39
CA GLN A 177 0.81 8.84 -2.21
C GLN A 177 2.25 9.12 -2.64
N ARG A 178 2.79 10.28 -2.28
CA ARG A 178 4.21 10.58 -2.47
C ARG A 178 4.97 10.57 -1.15
N TYR A 179 6.19 10.04 -1.17
CA TYR A 179 7.05 9.94 0.01
C TYR A 179 8.43 10.53 -0.29
N PRO A 180 8.98 11.40 0.58
CA PRO A 180 10.30 11.96 0.35
C PRO A 180 11.37 10.86 0.38
N LEU A 181 12.24 10.88 -0.61
CA LEU A 181 13.45 10.07 -0.65
C LEU A 181 14.56 10.85 0.04
N TYR A 182 15.20 10.25 1.04
CA TYR A 182 16.47 10.76 1.57
C TYR A 182 17.56 10.47 0.52
N ILE A 183 17.82 11.43 -0.35
CA ILE A 183 18.96 11.39 -1.26
C ILE A 183 20.17 11.86 -0.45
N ASP A 184 21.08 10.94 -0.14
CA ASP A 184 22.35 11.27 0.52
C ASP A 184 23.13 12.26 -0.36
N GLU A 185 23.61 13.37 0.22
CA GLU A 185 24.19 14.54 -0.46
C GLU A 185 25.56 14.24 -1.10
N LEU A 186 25.64 13.31 -2.05
CA LEU A 186 26.84 13.03 -2.86
C LEU A 186 26.61 13.20 -4.36
N SER A 187 25.58 13.94 -4.78
CA SER A 187 25.51 14.51 -6.14
C SER A 187 26.01 15.96 -6.14
N GLU A 188 27.33 16.11 -6.12
CA GLU A 188 27.99 17.37 -6.46
C GLU A 188 27.81 17.71 -7.94
N THR A 189 26.65 18.24 -8.33
CA THR A 189 26.54 19.13 -9.50
C THR A 189 25.49 20.20 -9.23
N SER A 190 25.95 21.27 -8.60
CA SER A 190 25.23 22.52 -8.40
C SER A 190 25.27 23.37 -9.67
N GLU A 191 24.36 23.10 -10.61
CA GLU A 191 23.79 24.15 -11.46
C GLU A 191 22.26 24.07 -11.40
N PRO A 192 21.58 25.15 -10.99
CA PRO A 192 20.12 25.20 -11.01
C PRO A 192 19.65 25.38 -12.45
N THR A 193 19.32 24.28 -13.13
CA THR A 193 18.54 24.33 -14.38
C THR A 193 17.09 24.66 -14.05
N LYS A 194 16.47 25.47 -14.91
CA LYS A 194 15.16 26.10 -14.73
C LYS A 194 13.95 25.16 -14.77
N ASP A 195 14.17 23.86 -14.61
CA ASP A 195 13.17 22.81 -14.71
C ASP A 195 13.28 21.96 -13.44
N ASP A 196 12.27 22.06 -12.58
CA ASP A 196 12.30 21.55 -11.20
C ASP A 196 12.46 20.02 -11.18
N THR A 197 13.65 19.56 -10.80
CA THR A 197 14.01 18.19 -10.39
C THR A 197 13.33 17.77 -9.07
N ALA A 198 12.09 18.23 -8.86
CA ALA A 198 11.35 18.00 -7.63
C ALA A 198 10.85 16.55 -7.52
N ASP A 199 10.56 15.88 -8.64
CA ASP A 199 9.96 14.54 -8.61
C ASP A 199 10.94 13.43 -8.20
N GLU A 200 12.22 13.53 -8.59
CA GLU A 200 13.25 12.55 -8.22
C GLU A 200 13.47 12.49 -6.70
N LYS A 201 13.01 13.51 -5.97
CA LYS A 201 13.05 13.58 -4.51
C LYS A 201 11.92 12.80 -3.85
N TYR A 202 11.03 12.18 -4.62
CA TYR A 202 9.89 11.43 -4.09
C TYR A 202 9.73 10.06 -4.75
N ALA A 203 9.27 9.09 -3.95
CA ALA A 203 8.64 7.89 -4.46
C ALA A 203 7.13 8.12 -4.60
N TYR A 204 6.55 7.68 -5.71
CA TYR A 204 5.12 7.78 -5.99
C TYR A 204 4.49 6.39 -6.00
N ILE A 205 3.40 6.22 -5.25
CA ILE A 205 2.65 4.97 -5.14
C ILE A 205 1.21 5.27 -5.52
N LEU A 206 0.65 4.46 -6.43
CA LEU A 206 -0.75 4.53 -6.79
C LEU A 206 -1.60 4.16 -5.58
N ASP A 207 -2.53 5.04 -5.21
CA ASP A 207 -3.57 4.75 -4.23
C ASP A 207 -4.89 4.40 -4.95
N ALA A 208 -5.29 5.18 -5.95
CA ALA A 208 -6.46 4.88 -6.76
C ALA A 208 -6.46 5.59 -8.12
N VAL A 209 -7.10 4.97 -9.12
CA VAL A 209 -7.55 5.66 -10.34
C VAL A 209 -8.92 6.29 -10.04
N ILE A 210 -9.02 7.61 -10.09
CA ILE A 210 -10.21 8.39 -9.71
C ILE A 210 -11.10 8.68 -10.92
N GLU A 211 -10.49 8.96 -12.06
CA GLU A 211 -11.17 9.20 -13.33
C GLU A 211 -10.43 8.42 -14.42
N SER A 212 -11.15 7.85 -15.39
CA SER A 212 -10.57 7.21 -16.57
C SER A 212 -11.49 7.48 -17.77
N ALA A 213 -10.94 8.02 -18.84
CA ALA A 213 -11.67 8.42 -20.04
C ALA A 213 -10.97 7.88 -21.29
N VAL A 214 -11.72 7.23 -22.17
CA VAL A 214 -11.19 6.68 -23.43
C VAL A 214 -10.82 7.85 -24.37
N VAL A 215 -9.64 7.78 -24.97
CA VAL A 215 -9.20 8.68 -26.04
C VAL A 215 -9.62 8.11 -27.39
N GLU A 216 -10.24 8.94 -28.23
CA GLU A 216 -10.67 8.57 -29.60
C GLU A 216 -9.53 8.63 -30.62
#